data_AF-A0AAD3H393-F1
#
_entry.id   AF-A0AAD3H393-F1
#
_cell.length_a   1.000
_cell.length_b   1.000
_cell.length_c   1.000
_cell.angle_alpha   90.00
_cell.angle_beta   90.00
_cell.angle_gamma   90.00
#
_symmetry.space_group_name_H-M   'P 1'
#
loop_
_entity.id
_entity.type
_entity.pdbx_description
1 polymer ?
#
loop_
_entity_poly.entity_id
_entity_poly.type
_entity_poly.pdbx_seq_one_letter_code
_entity_poly.pdbx_strand_id
1 'polypeptide(L)'
;MDDIPTFTAFVQNILGVAVARARTELIAFIPTFRRLMTISEEDIDRFISQVHSSNSGRQAAQRIVYGPALAANLKALSFTLKDRASCNALYDAQALAALDQAQLALMQTYRDQALQDRENDDAATLPDIDVPKFTTDNYDDFMAKFLTVVSRTKGVHGVSIDYIIRQADGNFNDIHPTRKLKLRACLSRRGPKFQEDSKTLFGLYLQYIGTTGHGANLVKQFLPRNQGYQLHFAFVNHFANDTYLQNKAAQAATDLTKLNYSGDKHRFKMEDYYNRMTQCFNDLANGGAHYAMNDHQKIQAFCQGLKNTTAIKYHVDAKDAWDDIQGPKDFDTYYNLFASKLQRYRTLAENGAHTDNRRINNVDTGGRGRSGHGGRFGRGGGRGRGRGRGRGRGSYHNNNPYHNPPGLPNFTAEARNYPQDMFNKMSKMQKAAVQQMKIDNGWKDGRTPPDGFTVNGDGYAIPSPQIVAAVQTQLNIRQFQQAQTPGAAPPPAAPAPAPPIPGTITTNNAGQAFGSSASRGGNGDASSVISTVNGRSYQGHVYDANGNRIS
;
A
#
# COMPACT_ATOMS: atom_id res chain seq x y z
N MET A 1 -1.48 -18.02 -31.98
CA MET A 1 -1.07 -19.31 -31.37
C MET A 1 -1.12 -20.48 -32.35
N ASP A 2 -2.17 -20.61 -33.17
CA ASP A 2 -2.34 -21.73 -34.13
C ASP A 2 -2.02 -21.37 -35.59
N ASP A 3 -1.45 -20.18 -35.82
CA ASP A 3 -1.13 -19.69 -37.15
C ASP A 3 0.16 -20.30 -37.71
N ILE A 4 0.01 -21.24 -38.63
CA ILE A 4 1.11 -21.98 -39.27
C ILE A 4 2.04 -21.05 -40.08
N PRO A 5 1.53 -20.09 -40.89
CA PRO A 5 2.37 -19.12 -41.60
C PRO A 5 3.29 -18.32 -40.67
N THR A 6 2.77 -17.73 -39.58
CA THR A 6 3.60 -16.97 -38.62
C THR A 6 4.65 -17.86 -37.98
N PHE A 7 4.29 -19.10 -37.57
CA PHE A 7 5.27 -20.02 -36.99
C PHE A 7 6.35 -20.44 -38.00
N THR A 8 5.96 -20.68 -39.25
CA THR A 8 6.88 -21.02 -40.35
C THR A 8 7.88 -19.88 -40.60
N ALA A 9 7.40 -18.64 -40.63
CA ALA A 9 8.24 -17.46 -40.78
C ALA A 9 9.21 -17.30 -39.60
N PHE A 10 8.73 -17.53 -38.37
CA PHE A 10 9.57 -17.52 -37.16
C PHE A 10 10.68 -18.57 -37.21
N VAL A 11 10.37 -19.80 -37.61
CA VAL A 11 11.36 -20.88 -37.77
C VAL A 11 12.43 -20.52 -38.81
N GLN A 12 12.03 -19.93 -39.93
CA GLN A 12 12.96 -19.57 -41.00
C GLN A 12 13.83 -18.38 -40.61
N ASN A 13 13.21 -17.28 -40.17
CA ASN A 13 13.85 -15.97 -40.08
C ASN A 13 14.52 -15.74 -38.71
N ILE A 14 13.94 -16.29 -37.64
CA ILE A 14 14.42 -16.06 -36.27
C ILE A 14 15.22 -17.26 -35.78
N LEU A 15 14.70 -18.48 -35.92
CA LEU A 15 15.45 -19.68 -35.53
C LEU A 15 16.58 -20.05 -36.50
N GLY A 16 16.70 -19.35 -37.64
CA GLY A 16 17.79 -19.52 -38.60
C GLY A 16 17.74 -20.82 -39.41
N VAL A 17 16.57 -21.49 -39.49
CA VAL A 17 16.42 -22.74 -40.25
C VAL A 17 16.18 -22.43 -41.73
N ALA A 18 17.24 -22.02 -42.42
CA ALA A 18 17.19 -21.61 -43.83
C ALA A 18 16.93 -22.79 -44.78
N VAL A 19 17.52 -23.96 -44.50
CA VAL A 19 17.41 -25.16 -45.34
C VAL A 19 15.96 -25.64 -45.37
N ALA A 20 15.33 -25.61 -46.54
CA ALA A 20 13.91 -25.92 -46.71
C ALA A 20 13.53 -27.30 -46.14
N ARG A 21 14.34 -28.33 -46.40
CA ARG A 21 14.10 -29.69 -45.89
C ARG A 21 14.11 -29.75 -44.35
N ALA A 22 15.09 -29.10 -43.72
CA ALA A 22 15.20 -29.02 -42.28
C ALA A 22 13.98 -28.30 -41.68
N ARG A 23 13.55 -27.21 -42.30
CA ARG A 23 12.35 -26.48 -41.90
C ARG A 23 11.09 -27.35 -42.00
N THR A 24 10.92 -28.12 -43.08
CA THR A 24 9.76 -29.00 -43.25
C THR A 24 9.69 -30.08 -42.17
N GLU A 25 10.82 -30.72 -41.82
CA GLU A 25 10.85 -31.73 -40.76
C GLU A 25 10.52 -31.12 -39.39
N LEU A 26 11.06 -29.93 -39.07
CA LEU A 26 10.76 -29.25 -37.81
C LEU A 26 9.27 -28.82 -37.72
N ILE A 27 8.70 -28.28 -38.81
CA ILE A 27 7.28 -27.86 -38.85
C ILE A 27 6.35 -29.07 -38.77
N ALA A 28 6.73 -30.22 -39.35
CA ALA A 28 5.95 -31.44 -39.22
C ALA A 28 5.86 -31.91 -37.75
N PHE A 29 6.94 -31.74 -36.98
CA PHE A 29 6.97 -32.07 -35.56
C PHE A 29 6.28 -31.00 -34.69
N ILE A 30 6.51 -29.71 -35.00
CA ILE A 30 6.00 -28.55 -34.28
C ILE A 30 5.34 -27.60 -35.29
N PRO A 31 4.06 -27.77 -35.67
CA PRO A 31 3.43 -26.94 -36.69
C PRO A 31 3.04 -25.55 -36.19
N THR A 32 2.88 -25.36 -34.87
CA THR A 32 2.36 -24.11 -34.28
C THR A 32 3.00 -23.79 -32.93
N PHE A 33 2.89 -22.53 -32.50
CA PHE A 33 3.28 -22.12 -31.15
C PHE A 33 2.48 -22.84 -30.06
N ARG A 34 1.19 -23.16 -30.31
CA ARG A 34 0.40 -23.96 -29.37
C ARG A 34 0.98 -25.36 -29.22
N ARG A 35 1.38 -26.02 -30.32
CA ARG A 35 2.03 -27.33 -30.23
C ARG A 35 3.33 -27.25 -29.43
N LEU A 36 4.15 -26.22 -29.68
CA LEU A 36 5.40 -25.99 -28.94
C LEU A 36 5.19 -25.90 -27.41
N MET A 37 4.08 -25.33 -26.96
CA MET A 37 3.75 -25.28 -25.53
C MET A 37 3.36 -26.63 -24.93
N THR A 38 2.85 -27.55 -25.74
CA THR A 38 2.39 -28.87 -25.25
C THR A 38 3.48 -29.94 -25.28
N ILE A 39 4.53 -29.73 -26.06
CA ILE A 39 5.66 -30.65 -26.16
C ILE A 39 6.57 -30.48 -24.92
N SER A 40 7.14 -31.60 -24.45
CA SER A 40 8.13 -31.59 -23.36
C SER A 40 9.51 -31.15 -23.88
N GLU A 41 10.35 -30.60 -23.01
CA GLU A 41 11.71 -30.23 -23.44
C GLU A 41 12.54 -31.46 -23.87
N GLU A 42 12.29 -32.60 -23.23
CA GLU A 42 12.90 -33.90 -23.56
C GLU A 42 12.51 -34.38 -24.95
N ASP A 43 11.25 -34.18 -25.36
CA ASP A 43 10.79 -34.55 -26.71
C ASP A 43 11.43 -33.65 -27.78
N ILE A 44 11.72 -32.38 -27.48
CA ILE A 44 12.48 -31.50 -28.38
C ILE A 44 13.90 -32.05 -28.59
N ASP A 45 14.58 -32.43 -27.51
CA ASP A 45 15.93 -33.02 -27.59
C ASP A 45 15.94 -34.36 -28.30
N ARG A 46 14.95 -35.21 -28.00
CA ARG A 46 14.79 -36.52 -28.62
C ARG A 46 14.56 -36.38 -30.11
N PHE A 47 13.69 -35.45 -30.53
CA PHE A 47 13.45 -35.16 -31.95
C PHE A 47 14.74 -34.73 -32.66
N ILE A 48 15.48 -33.76 -32.10
CA ILE A 48 16.73 -33.28 -32.70
C ILE A 48 17.74 -34.44 -32.83
N SER A 49 17.89 -35.25 -31.78
CA SER A 49 18.78 -36.40 -31.76
C SER A 49 18.39 -37.46 -32.79
N GLN A 50 17.09 -37.71 -32.96
CA GLN A 50 16.55 -38.64 -33.97
C GLN A 50 16.79 -38.15 -35.40
N VAL A 51 16.65 -36.85 -35.65
CA VAL A 51 16.93 -36.28 -36.98
C VAL A 51 18.42 -36.41 -37.30
N HIS A 52 19.32 -36.10 -36.36
CA HIS A 52 20.76 -36.28 -36.55
C HIS A 52 21.15 -37.75 -36.76
N SER A 53 20.60 -38.68 -35.98
CA SER A 53 20.93 -40.10 -36.12
C SER A 53 20.42 -40.69 -37.43
N SER A 54 19.18 -40.41 -37.81
CA SER A 54 18.54 -40.92 -39.04
C SER A 54 19.16 -40.37 -40.32
N ASN A 55 19.86 -39.23 -40.27
CA ASN A 55 20.50 -38.61 -41.43
C ASN A 55 22.03 -38.78 -41.47
N SER A 56 22.62 -39.42 -40.46
CA SER A 56 24.07 -39.62 -40.31
C SER A 56 24.72 -40.34 -41.51
N GLY A 57 24.00 -41.27 -42.15
CA GLY A 57 24.47 -41.98 -43.34
C GLY A 57 24.54 -41.15 -44.63
N ARG A 58 24.03 -39.90 -44.63
CA ARG A 58 24.03 -39.04 -45.82
C ARG A 58 25.38 -38.37 -46.02
N GLN A 59 25.65 -37.97 -47.27
CA GLN A 59 26.78 -37.11 -47.59
C GLN A 59 26.72 -35.81 -46.77
N ALA A 60 27.87 -35.28 -46.35
CA ALA A 60 27.95 -34.13 -45.45
C ALA A 60 27.12 -32.92 -45.93
N ALA A 61 27.14 -32.62 -47.23
CA ALA A 61 26.37 -31.52 -47.84
C ALA A 61 24.83 -31.73 -47.81
N GLN A 62 24.35 -32.94 -47.54
CA GLN A 62 22.93 -33.31 -47.53
C GLN A 62 22.39 -33.60 -46.12
N ARG A 63 23.23 -33.50 -45.08
CA ARG A 63 22.83 -33.73 -43.69
C ARG A 63 22.02 -32.54 -43.16
N ILE A 64 20.96 -32.83 -42.42
CA ILE A 64 20.21 -31.81 -41.69
C ILE A 64 20.89 -31.64 -40.34
N VAL A 65 21.44 -30.45 -40.09
CA VAL A 65 22.10 -30.13 -38.83
C VAL A 65 21.35 -29.02 -38.14
N TYR A 66 20.60 -29.37 -37.11
CA TYR A 66 20.11 -28.42 -36.11
C TYR A 66 21.23 -28.08 -35.12
N GLY A 67 21.58 -26.80 -35.04
CA GLY A 67 22.56 -26.32 -34.06
C GLY A 67 21.99 -26.26 -32.63
N PRO A 68 22.85 -26.23 -31.59
CA PRO A 68 22.42 -26.21 -30.18
C PRO A 68 21.55 -24.98 -29.85
N ALA A 69 21.78 -23.85 -30.53
CA ALA A 69 20.98 -22.64 -30.37
C ALA A 69 19.49 -22.84 -30.73
N LEU A 70 19.17 -23.73 -31.69
CA LEU A 70 17.79 -24.03 -32.06
C LEU A 70 17.04 -24.65 -30.88
N ALA A 71 17.62 -25.68 -30.26
CA ALA A 71 17.03 -26.37 -29.12
C ALA A 71 16.83 -25.39 -27.95
N ALA A 72 17.85 -24.59 -27.63
CA ALA A 72 17.79 -23.58 -26.58
C ALA A 72 16.68 -22.55 -26.84
N ASN A 73 16.56 -22.03 -28.06
CA ASN A 73 15.51 -21.09 -28.45
C ASN A 73 14.10 -21.69 -28.35
N LEU A 74 13.89 -22.92 -28.85
CA LEU A 74 12.59 -23.59 -28.78
C LEU A 74 12.17 -23.84 -27.32
N LYS A 75 13.09 -24.29 -26.47
CA LYS A 75 12.83 -24.50 -25.04
C LYS A 75 12.55 -23.19 -24.32
N ALA A 76 13.37 -22.16 -24.53
CA ALA A 76 13.19 -20.83 -23.93
C ALA A 76 11.84 -20.20 -24.32
N LEU A 77 11.45 -20.31 -25.58
CA LEU A 77 10.17 -19.83 -26.06
C LEU A 77 9.00 -20.66 -25.46
N SER A 78 9.09 -21.99 -25.48
CA SER A 78 8.08 -22.86 -24.87
C SER A 78 7.88 -22.52 -23.39
N PHE A 79 8.98 -22.34 -22.65
CA PHE A 79 9.00 -21.95 -21.25
C PHE A 79 8.28 -20.60 -21.02
N THR A 80 8.64 -19.58 -21.79
CA THR A 80 8.04 -18.24 -21.68
C THR A 80 6.56 -18.23 -22.05
N LEU A 81 6.16 -18.98 -23.08
CA LEU A 81 4.75 -19.11 -23.47
C LEU A 81 3.92 -19.83 -22.40
N LYS A 82 4.47 -20.84 -21.73
CA LYS A 82 3.82 -21.53 -20.59
C LYS A 82 3.62 -20.58 -19.41
N ASP A 83 4.60 -19.75 -19.11
CA ASP A 83 4.51 -18.72 -18.06
C ASP A 83 3.44 -17.66 -18.41
N ARG A 84 3.48 -17.14 -19.63
CA ARG A 84 2.46 -16.20 -20.15
C ARG A 84 1.07 -16.80 -20.10
N ALA A 85 0.89 -18.05 -20.51
CA ALA A 85 -0.39 -18.75 -20.43
C ALA A 85 -0.89 -18.88 -18.99
N SER A 86 0.02 -19.16 -18.05
CA SER A 86 -0.30 -19.26 -16.63
C SER A 86 -0.78 -17.92 -16.05
N CYS A 87 -0.38 -16.80 -16.65
CA CYS A 87 -0.83 -15.45 -16.31
C CYS A 87 -1.92 -14.88 -17.25
N ASN A 88 -2.56 -15.71 -18.09
CA ASN A 88 -3.53 -15.29 -19.11
C ASN A 88 -3.01 -14.16 -20.04
N ALA A 89 -1.71 -14.14 -20.32
CA ALA A 89 -1.00 -13.08 -21.04
C ALA A 89 -0.27 -13.62 -22.29
N LEU A 90 -0.90 -14.58 -22.97
CA LEU A 90 -0.39 -15.13 -24.24
C LEU A 90 -0.28 -14.05 -25.31
N TYR A 91 0.74 -14.17 -26.15
CA TYR A 91 0.91 -13.29 -27.29
C TYR A 91 -0.23 -13.47 -28.31
N ASP A 92 -0.65 -12.36 -28.89
CA ASP A 92 -1.46 -12.36 -30.10
C ASP A 92 -0.61 -12.67 -31.35
N ALA A 93 -1.24 -12.73 -32.52
CA ALA A 93 -0.55 -13.03 -33.77
C ALA A 93 0.52 -11.98 -34.13
N GLN A 94 0.24 -10.70 -33.87
CA GLN A 94 1.14 -9.60 -34.20
C GLN A 94 2.39 -9.62 -33.32
N ALA A 95 2.22 -9.83 -32.01
CA ALA A 95 3.32 -9.94 -31.07
C ALA A 95 4.18 -11.18 -31.32
N LEU A 96 3.58 -12.30 -31.75
CA LEU A 96 4.34 -13.48 -32.18
C LEU A 96 5.15 -13.23 -33.45
N ALA A 97 4.59 -12.50 -34.41
CA ALA A 97 5.28 -12.14 -35.65
C ALA A 97 6.40 -11.12 -35.42
N ALA A 98 6.30 -10.30 -34.37
CA ALA A 98 7.28 -9.32 -33.98
C ALA A 98 8.41 -9.88 -33.10
N LEU A 99 8.44 -11.18 -32.82
CA LEU A 99 9.52 -11.80 -32.05
C LEU A 99 10.85 -11.70 -32.78
N ASP A 100 11.89 -11.25 -32.07
CA ASP A 100 13.24 -11.12 -32.61
C ASP A 100 14.29 -11.96 -31.85
N GLN A 101 15.53 -11.94 -32.34
CA GLN A 101 16.63 -12.71 -31.75
C GLN A 101 17.05 -12.18 -30.37
N ALA A 102 16.93 -10.87 -30.12
CA ALA A 102 17.28 -10.28 -28.83
C ALA A 102 16.28 -10.72 -27.75
N GLN A 103 14.99 -10.75 -28.09
CA GLN A 103 13.94 -11.27 -27.22
C GLN A 103 14.13 -12.75 -26.92
N LEU A 104 14.52 -13.58 -27.89
CA LEU A 104 14.84 -14.98 -27.63
C LEU A 104 16.04 -15.15 -26.69
N ALA A 105 17.09 -14.35 -26.87
CA ALA A 105 18.24 -14.37 -25.97
C ALA A 105 17.82 -14.01 -24.52
N LEU A 106 16.96 -13.01 -24.35
CA LEU A 106 16.38 -12.67 -23.04
C LEU A 106 15.55 -13.82 -22.46
N MET A 107 14.75 -14.50 -23.29
CA MET A 107 13.98 -15.68 -22.85
C MET A 107 14.89 -16.83 -22.42
N GLN A 108 16.04 -17.03 -23.08
CA GLN A 108 17.04 -18.02 -22.67
C GLN A 108 17.62 -17.67 -21.30
N THR A 109 18.11 -16.43 -21.12
CA THR A 109 18.64 -15.98 -19.83
C THR A 109 17.61 -16.14 -18.71
N TYR A 110 16.35 -15.78 -18.99
CA TYR A 110 15.26 -15.92 -18.04
C TYR A 110 14.97 -17.40 -17.68
N ARG A 111 15.02 -18.30 -18.66
CA ARG A 111 14.86 -19.74 -18.43
C ARG A 111 16.02 -20.30 -17.61
N ASP A 112 17.25 -19.95 -17.94
CA ASP A 112 18.44 -20.47 -17.25
C ASP A 112 18.50 -19.97 -15.80
N GLN A 113 18.16 -18.69 -15.56
CA GLN A 113 17.99 -18.15 -14.22
C GLN A 113 16.91 -18.91 -13.44
N ALA A 114 15.79 -19.27 -14.09
CA ALA A 114 14.71 -20.02 -13.45
C ALA A 114 15.11 -21.44 -13.05
N LEU A 115 15.98 -22.10 -13.84
CA LEU A 115 16.52 -23.42 -13.51
C LEU A 115 17.47 -23.32 -12.32
N GLN A 116 18.39 -22.36 -12.34
CA GLN A 116 19.31 -22.12 -11.21
C GLN A 116 18.56 -21.78 -9.92
N ASP A 117 17.53 -20.93 -10.02
CA ASP A 117 16.67 -20.57 -8.89
C ASP A 117 15.93 -21.77 -8.28
N ARG A 118 15.65 -22.79 -9.08
CA ARG A 118 15.03 -24.03 -8.62
C ARG A 118 16.04 -24.90 -7.89
N GLU A 119 17.23 -25.09 -8.46
CA GLU A 119 18.31 -25.83 -7.81
C GLU A 119 18.69 -25.19 -6.46
N ASN A 120 18.77 -23.86 -6.41
CA ASN A 120 19.05 -23.12 -5.18
C ASN A 120 17.94 -23.30 -4.14
N ASP A 121 16.67 -23.32 -4.55
CA ASP A 121 15.54 -23.57 -3.65
C ASP A 121 15.57 -25.01 -3.10
N ASP A 122 15.87 -26.00 -3.96
CA ASP A 122 15.94 -27.41 -3.59
C ASP A 122 17.13 -27.69 -2.64
N ALA A 123 18.22 -26.92 -2.76
CA ALA A 123 19.38 -27.00 -1.88
C ALA A 123 19.22 -26.20 -0.56
N ALA A 124 18.26 -25.28 -0.47
CA ALA A 124 18.11 -24.40 0.67
C ALA A 124 17.49 -25.13 1.87
N THR A 125 18.24 -25.21 2.97
CA THR A 125 17.72 -25.62 4.28
C THR A 125 17.21 -24.39 5.02
N LEU A 126 15.88 -24.25 5.09
CA LEU A 126 15.23 -23.18 5.85
C LEU A 126 14.94 -23.64 7.28
N PRO A 127 15.07 -22.76 8.29
CA PRO A 127 14.75 -23.11 9.67
C PRO A 127 13.26 -23.42 9.81
N ASP A 128 12.92 -24.36 10.69
CA ASP A 128 11.54 -24.72 10.98
C ASP A 128 10.76 -23.51 11.49
N ILE A 129 9.52 -23.38 11.02
CA ILE A 129 8.58 -22.37 11.50
C ILE A 129 7.69 -23.03 12.54
N ASP A 130 7.87 -22.65 13.80
CA ASP A 130 6.92 -22.98 14.84
C ASP A 130 5.69 -22.06 14.69
N VAL A 131 4.59 -22.64 14.21
CA VAL A 131 3.29 -21.96 14.10
C VAL A 131 2.53 -22.25 15.38
N PRO A 132 2.17 -21.21 16.17
CA PRO A 132 1.47 -21.42 17.42
C PRO A 132 0.10 -22.06 17.17
N LYS A 133 -0.42 -22.80 18.15
CA LYS A 133 -1.80 -23.26 18.10
C LYS A 133 -2.75 -22.05 18.05
N PHE A 134 -3.69 -22.07 17.11
CA PHE A 134 -4.63 -20.96 16.95
C PHE A 134 -5.60 -20.83 18.13
N THR A 135 -5.74 -19.61 18.63
CA THR A 135 -6.72 -19.16 19.63
C THR A 135 -7.34 -17.83 19.17
N THR A 136 -8.42 -17.38 19.81
CA THR A 136 -9.05 -16.09 19.44
C THR A 136 -8.15 -14.87 19.68
N ASP A 137 -7.20 -15.00 20.61
CA ASP A 137 -6.44 -13.85 21.11
C ASP A 137 -5.07 -13.72 20.42
N ASN A 138 -4.62 -14.77 19.71
CA ASN A 138 -3.32 -14.80 19.03
C ASN A 138 -3.41 -14.70 17.50
N TYR A 139 -4.52 -14.17 16.97
CA TYR A 139 -4.78 -14.12 15.53
C TYR A 139 -3.61 -13.55 14.72
N ASP A 140 -3.06 -12.39 15.12
CA ASP A 140 -1.99 -11.72 14.38
C ASP A 140 -0.72 -12.58 14.31
N ASP A 141 -0.30 -13.15 15.45
CA ASP A 141 0.91 -13.98 15.53
C ASP A 141 0.74 -15.30 14.77
N PHE A 142 -0.41 -15.95 14.95
CA PHE A 142 -0.78 -17.14 14.17
C PHE A 142 -0.75 -16.84 12.67
N MET A 143 -1.44 -15.78 12.23
CA MET A 143 -1.55 -15.45 10.81
C MET A 143 -0.18 -15.07 10.23
N ALA A 144 0.66 -14.33 10.94
CA ALA A 144 2.01 -14.00 10.47
C ALA A 144 2.87 -15.25 10.25
N LYS A 145 2.88 -16.19 11.21
CA LYS A 145 3.61 -17.46 11.09
C LYS A 145 3.02 -18.37 10.02
N PHE A 146 1.69 -18.48 9.97
CA PHE A 146 0.98 -19.25 8.97
C PHE A 146 1.25 -18.74 7.55
N LEU A 147 1.15 -17.43 7.31
CA LEU A 147 1.45 -16.82 6.01
C LEU A 147 2.92 -17.00 5.61
N THR A 148 3.83 -17.09 6.58
CA THR A 148 5.22 -17.44 6.31
C THR A 148 5.32 -18.88 5.77
N VAL A 149 4.59 -19.84 6.35
CA VAL A 149 4.51 -21.22 5.83
C VAL A 149 3.88 -21.25 4.44
N VAL A 150 2.79 -20.52 4.22
CA VAL A 150 2.16 -20.39 2.90
C VAL A 150 3.16 -19.85 1.86
N SER A 151 3.95 -18.83 2.24
CA SER A 151 4.98 -18.23 1.36
C SER A 151 6.16 -19.15 1.02
N ARG A 152 6.39 -20.18 1.84
CA ARG A 152 7.43 -21.21 1.62
C ARG A 152 6.91 -22.42 0.86
N THR A 153 5.60 -22.62 0.86
CA THR A 153 4.96 -23.77 0.23
C THR A 153 4.88 -23.56 -1.28
N LYS A 154 5.53 -24.43 -2.06
CA LYS A 154 5.51 -24.37 -3.52
C LYS A 154 4.25 -24.99 -4.09
N GLY A 155 3.66 -24.31 -5.06
CA GLY A 155 2.53 -24.79 -5.84
C GLY A 155 2.95 -25.47 -7.15
N VAL A 156 1.96 -25.81 -7.96
CA VAL A 156 2.09 -26.52 -9.24
C VAL A 156 2.96 -25.78 -10.25
N HIS A 157 3.07 -24.45 -10.13
CA HIS A 157 3.90 -23.61 -11.01
C HIS A 157 5.37 -23.50 -10.56
N GLY A 158 5.77 -24.19 -9.49
CA GLY A 158 7.10 -24.04 -8.88
C GLY A 158 7.33 -22.69 -8.20
N VAL A 159 6.25 -21.93 -7.97
CA VAL A 159 6.26 -20.68 -7.19
C VAL A 159 5.42 -20.87 -5.93
N SER A 160 5.64 -19.99 -4.95
CA SER A 160 4.92 -20.01 -3.69
C SER A 160 3.40 -19.88 -3.90
N ILE A 161 2.60 -20.65 -3.16
CA ILE A 161 1.12 -20.63 -3.22
C ILE A 161 0.51 -19.34 -2.66
N ASP A 162 1.29 -18.48 -2.02
CA ASP A 162 0.81 -17.20 -1.50
C ASP A 162 0.32 -16.22 -2.58
N TYR A 163 0.58 -16.50 -3.87
CA TYR A 163 -0.08 -15.79 -4.97
C TYR A 163 -1.62 -15.89 -4.92
N ILE A 164 -2.15 -16.96 -4.33
CA ILE A 164 -3.59 -17.22 -4.23
C ILE A 164 -4.29 -16.13 -3.40
N ILE A 165 -3.61 -15.65 -2.35
CA ILE A 165 -4.16 -14.73 -1.35
C ILE A 165 -3.73 -13.28 -1.59
N ARG A 166 -3.14 -12.97 -2.75
CA ARG A 166 -2.76 -11.61 -3.11
C ARG A 166 -3.99 -10.70 -3.25
N GLN A 167 -3.79 -9.41 -2.97
CA GLN A 167 -4.86 -8.40 -3.01
C GLN A 167 -5.29 -8.07 -4.45
N ALA A 168 -4.33 -7.92 -5.37
CA ALA A 168 -4.58 -7.52 -6.75
C ALA A 168 -3.89 -8.46 -7.76
N ASP A 169 -4.45 -8.53 -8.96
CA ASP A 169 -3.84 -9.24 -10.08
C ASP A 169 -2.88 -8.30 -10.83
N GLY A 170 -1.62 -8.72 -10.98
CA GLY A 170 -0.59 -7.98 -11.71
C GLY A 170 -0.53 -8.34 -13.19
N ASN A 171 0.22 -7.55 -13.97
CA ASN A 171 0.42 -7.79 -15.39
C ASN A 171 1.74 -8.56 -15.63
N PHE A 172 1.72 -9.57 -16.51
CA PHE A 172 2.93 -10.34 -16.85
C PHE A 172 4.07 -9.46 -17.41
N ASN A 173 3.72 -8.38 -18.10
CA ASN A 173 4.69 -7.49 -18.73
C ASN A 173 5.34 -6.51 -17.73
N ASP A 174 4.89 -6.46 -16.48
CA ASP A 174 5.50 -5.62 -15.44
C ASP A 174 6.94 -6.07 -15.15
N ILE A 175 7.78 -5.08 -14.80
CA ILE A 175 9.19 -5.32 -14.48
C ILE A 175 9.27 -5.84 -13.05
N HIS A 176 9.82 -7.05 -12.90
CA HIS A 176 10.06 -7.66 -11.61
C HIS A 176 11.50 -8.15 -11.51
N PRO A 177 12.13 -8.08 -10.32
CA PRO A 177 13.52 -8.50 -10.14
C PRO A 177 13.76 -9.99 -10.42
N THR A 178 12.76 -10.84 -10.17
CA THR A 178 12.87 -12.28 -10.35
C THR A 178 11.62 -12.86 -11.01
N ARG A 179 11.79 -14.01 -11.66
CA ARG A 179 10.68 -14.82 -12.20
C ARG A 179 9.63 -15.14 -11.13
N LYS A 180 10.09 -15.55 -9.94
CA LYS A 180 9.21 -15.94 -8.83
C LYS A 180 8.27 -14.80 -8.45
N LEU A 181 8.80 -13.57 -8.36
CA LEU A 181 8.00 -12.37 -8.06
C LEU A 181 7.04 -12.02 -9.21
N LYS A 182 7.49 -12.12 -10.47
CA LYS A 182 6.64 -11.91 -11.65
C LYS A 182 5.44 -12.86 -11.66
N LEU A 183 5.68 -14.15 -11.53
CA LEU A 183 4.61 -15.15 -11.54
C LEU A 183 3.71 -15.00 -10.31
N ARG A 184 4.25 -14.76 -9.11
CA ARG A 184 3.45 -14.47 -7.92
C ARG A 184 2.48 -13.31 -8.15
N ALA A 185 2.90 -12.27 -8.88
CA ALA A 185 2.06 -11.12 -9.19
C ALA A 185 0.96 -11.44 -10.22
N CYS A 186 1.25 -12.23 -11.27
CA CYS A 186 0.32 -12.38 -12.40
C CYS A 186 -0.41 -13.73 -12.52
N LEU A 187 -0.02 -14.78 -11.79
CA LEU A 187 -0.57 -16.13 -11.97
C LEU A 187 -2.09 -16.17 -11.86
N SER A 188 -2.77 -16.80 -12.81
CA SER A 188 -4.23 -16.88 -12.84
C SER A 188 -4.80 -17.52 -11.57
N ARG A 189 -5.73 -16.83 -10.89
CA ARG A 189 -6.51 -17.37 -9.76
C ARG A 189 -7.72 -18.20 -10.22
N ARG A 190 -7.59 -18.88 -11.36
CA ARG A 190 -8.64 -19.68 -12.02
C ARG A 190 -8.03 -20.89 -12.74
N GLY A 191 -8.84 -21.92 -12.91
CA GLY A 191 -8.48 -23.14 -13.64
C GLY A 191 -7.92 -24.26 -12.75
N PRO A 192 -7.52 -25.39 -13.35
CA PRO A 192 -7.16 -26.60 -12.61
C PRO A 192 -5.95 -26.43 -11.68
N LYS A 193 -4.89 -25.76 -12.14
CA LYS A 193 -3.67 -25.53 -11.35
C LYS A 193 -3.94 -24.67 -10.10
N PHE A 194 -4.75 -23.62 -10.26
CA PHE A 194 -5.22 -22.83 -9.13
C PHE A 194 -6.05 -23.66 -8.14
N GLN A 195 -6.91 -24.56 -8.62
CA GLN A 195 -7.70 -25.43 -7.75
C GLN A 195 -6.80 -26.39 -6.96
N GLU A 196 -5.74 -26.90 -7.57
CA GLU A 196 -4.75 -27.76 -6.90
C GLU A 196 -3.99 -26.99 -5.82
N ASP A 197 -3.47 -25.80 -6.14
CA ASP A 197 -2.80 -24.95 -5.14
C ASP A 197 -3.76 -24.51 -4.00
N SER A 198 -5.04 -24.27 -4.33
CA SER A 198 -6.09 -23.97 -3.35
C SER A 198 -6.36 -25.15 -2.41
N LYS A 199 -6.26 -26.40 -2.90
CA LYS A 199 -6.33 -27.59 -2.04
C LYS A 199 -5.09 -27.70 -1.14
N THR A 200 -3.91 -27.35 -1.63
CA THR A 200 -2.70 -27.28 -0.81
C THR A 200 -2.85 -26.28 0.33
N LEU A 201 -3.37 -25.08 0.03
CA LEU A 201 -3.67 -24.08 1.06
C LEU A 201 -4.70 -24.59 2.09
N PHE A 202 -5.71 -25.35 1.64
CA PHE A 202 -6.66 -26.00 2.54
C PHE A 202 -5.97 -27.00 3.47
N GLY A 203 -5.06 -27.82 2.93
CA GLY A 203 -4.27 -28.78 3.71
C GLY A 203 -3.47 -28.11 4.83
N LEU A 204 -2.88 -26.94 4.56
CA LEU A 204 -2.19 -26.14 5.59
C LEU A 204 -3.16 -25.68 6.68
N TYR A 205 -4.34 -25.18 6.32
CA TYR A 205 -5.36 -24.82 7.32
C TYR A 205 -5.78 -26.02 8.17
N LEU A 206 -5.98 -27.19 7.54
CA LEU A 206 -6.33 -28.41 8.25
C LEU A 206 -5.21 -28.86 9.20
N GLN A 207 -3.95 -28.69 8.82
CA GLN A 207 -2.80 -29.03 9.66
C GLN A 207 -2.68 -28.12 10.89
N TYR A 208 -2.79 -26.80 10.71
CA TYR A 208 -2.49 -25.83 11.77
C TYR A 208 -3.70 -25.43 12.61
N ILE A 209 -4.92 -25.59 12.10
CA ILE A 209 -6.16 -25.31 12.84
C ILE A 209 -6.87 -26.61 13.25
N GLY A 210 -6.93 -27.59 12.33
CA GLY A 210 -7.63 -28.84 12.56
C GLY A 210 -9.15 -28.75 12.47
N THR A 211 -9.83 -29.81 12.90
CA THR A 211 -11.30 -29.95 12.89
C THR A 211 -11.91 -29.79 14.28
N THR A 212 -11.12 -29.37 15.27
CA THR A 212 -11.55 -29.14 16.65
C THR A 212 -10.93 -27.86 17.20
N GLY A 213 -11.64 -27.13 18.05
CA GLY A 213 -11.15 -25.88 18.66
C GLY A 213 -11.55 -24.63 17.89
N HIS A 214 -10.78 -23.55 18.06
CA HIS A 214 -11.05 -22.25 17.45
C HIS A 214 -10.86 -22.31 15.93
N GLY A 215 -11.76 -21.69 15.16
CA GLY A 215 -11.71 -21.68 13.69
C GLY A 215 -12.08 -23.00 12.99
N ALA A 216 -12.23 -24.11 13.74
CA ALA A 216 -12.56 -25.42 13.19
C ALA A 216 -13.91 -25.49 12.49
N ASN A 217 -14.87 -24.64 12.87
CA ASN A 217 -16.16 -24.50 12.19
C ASN A 217 -15.98 -24.07 10.72
N LEU A 218 -15.07 -23.13 10.46
CA LEU A 218 -14.74 -22.68 9.10
C LEU A 218 -14.05 -23.79 8.31
N VAL A 219 -13.07 -24.48 8.92
CA VAL A 219 -12.40 -25.61 8.26
C VAL A 219 -13.41 -26.69 7.84
N LYS A 220 -14.35 -27.05 8.74
CA LYS A 220 -15.43 -28.01 8.44
C LYS A 220 -16.35 -27.56 7.32
N GLN A 221 -16.68 -26.27 7.24
CA GLN A 221 -17.53 -25.72 6.19
C GLN A 221 -16.94 -25.94 4.78
N PHE A 222 -15.62 -25.81 4.64
CA PHE A 222 -14.93 -25.92 3.35
C PHE A 222 -14.30 -27.31 3.08
N LEU A 223 -14.36 -28.23 4.06
CA LEU A 223 -13.84 -29.59 3.98
C LEU A 223 -14.40 -30.42 2.79
N PRO A 224 -15.70 -30.40 2.46
CA PRO A 224 -16.22 -31.25 1.38
C PRO A 224 -15.64 -30.97 -0.01
N ARG A 225 -15.13 -29.75 -0.24
CA ARG A 225 -14.60 -29.30 -1.54
C ARG A 225 -13.12 -28.92 -1.49
N ASN A 226 -12.47 -29.00 -0.32
CA ASN A 226 -11.08 -28.59 -0.09
C ASN A 226 -10.76 -27.19 -0.65
N GLN A 227 -11.64 -26.22 -0.40
CA GLN A 227 -11.55 -24.87 -0.99
C GLN A 227 -10.73 -23.92 -0.10
N GLY A 228 -9.39 -24.04 -0.15
CA GLY A 228 -8.49 -23.28 0.72
C GLY A 228 -8.50 -21.77 0.47
N TYR A 229 -8.63 -21.34 -0.78
CA TYR A 229 -8.81 -19.92 -1.10
C TYR A 229 -10.04 -19.33 -0.41
N GLN A 230 -11.21 -19.94 -0.58
CA GLN A 230 -12.44 -19.43 0.05
C GLN A 230 -12.39 -19.51 1.57
N LEU A 231 -11.78 -20.57 2.11
CA LEU A 231 -11.51 -20.69 3.54
C LEU A 231 -10.65 -19.54 4.05
N HIS A 232 -9.57 -19.16 3.36
CA HIS A 232 -8.71 -18.05 3.77
C HIS A 232 -9.51 -16.75 3.90
N PHE A 233 -10.30 -16.39 2.88
CA PHE A 233 -11.13 -15.19 2.92
C PHE A 233 -12.18 -15.25 4.03
N ALA A 234 -12.86 -16.39 4.19
CA ALA A 234 -13.83 -16.57 5.29
C ALA A 234 -13.15 -16.46 6.66
N PHE A 235 -11.93 -16.96 6.80
CA PHE A 235 -11.15 -16.93 8.02
C PHE A 235 -10.73 -15.50 8.39
N VAL A 236 -10.15 -14.76 7.45
CA VAL A 236 -9.80 -13.35 7.64
C VAL A 236 -11.05 -12.52 7.94
N ASN A 237 -12.14 -12.70 7.20
CA ASN A 237 -13.39 -11.98 7.45
C ASN A 237 -14.06 -12.35 8.79
N HIS A 238 -13.78 -13.52 9.36
CA HIS A 238 -14.33 -13.91 10.64
C HIS A 238 -13.53 -13.30 11.81
N PHE A 239 -12.19 -13.38 11.75
CA PHE A 239 -11.32 -13.02 12.87
C PHE A 239 -10.68 -11.63 12.76
N ALA A 240 -10.52 -11.09 11.56
CA ALA A 240 -10.00 -9.75 11.29
C ALA A 240 -10.98 -8.92 10.45
N ASN A 241 -12.25 -8.91 10.86
CA ASN A 241 -13.26 -8.04 10.28
C ASN A 241 -13.02 -6.56 10.62
N ASP A 242 -13.80 -5.68 9.99
CA ASP A 242 -13.72 -4.23 10.20
C ASP A 242 -13.87 -3.83 11.67
N THR A 243 -14.69 -4.54 12.46
CA THR A 243 -14.86 -4.24 13.89
C THR A 243 -13.59 -4.57 14.68
N TYR A 244 -12.94 -5.69 14.37
CA TYR A 244 -11.64 -6.04 14.96
C TYR A 244 -10.59 -4.98 14.62
N LEU A 245 -10.50 -4.58 13.35
CA LEU A 245 -9.54 -3.55 12.90
C LEU A 245 -9.81 -2.19 13.55
N GLN A 246 -11.08 -1.78 13.69
CA GLN A 246 -11.46 -0.55 14.39
C GLN A 246 -11.13 -0.60 15.88
N ASN A 247 -11.40 -1.71 16.55
CA ASN A 247 -11.05 -1.90 17.95
C ASN A 247 -9.54 -1.86 18.16
N LYS A 248 -8.78 -2.47 17.26
CA LYS A 248 -7.31 -2.46 17.27
C LYS A 248 -6.77 -1.04 17.06
N ALA A 249 -7.33 -0.28 16.13
CA ALA A 249 -7.00 1.13 15.92
C ALA A 249 -7.33 1.99 17.16
N ALA A 250 -8.48 1.76 17.80
CA ALA A 250 -8.84 2.46 19.04
C ALA A 250 -7.87 2.14 20.20
N GLN A 251 -7.43 0.88 20.30
CA GLN A 251 -6.41 0.47 21.26
C GLN A 251 -5.06 1.12 20.94
N ALA A 252 -4.62 1.11 19.68
CA ALA A 252 -3.39 1.76 19.23
C ALA A 252 -3.40 3.27 19.53
N ALA A 253 -4.52 3.96 19.30
CA ALA A 253 -4.67 5.37 19.68
C ALA A 253 -4.50 5.57 21.20
N THR A 254 -5.07 4.68 22.01
CA THR A 254 -4.93 4.71 23.46
C THR A 254 -3.47 4.46 23.88
N ASP A 255 -2.80 3.49 23.26
CA ASP A 255 -1.43 3.13 23.56
C ASP A 255 -0.45 4.25 23.18
N LEU A 256 -0.66 4.93 22.04
CA LEU A 256 0.11 6.13 21.67
C LEU A 256 0.06 7.22 22.74
N THR A 257 -1.11 7.48 23.33
CA THR A 257 -1.21 8.51 24.38
C THR A 257 -0.50 8.15 25.68
N LYS A 258 -0.34 6.85 25.96
CA LYS A 258 0.28 6.33 27.18
C LYS A 258 1.77 6.07 27.00
N LEU A 259 2.21 5.80 25.78
CA LEU A 259 3.58 5.44 25.48
C LEU A 259 4.47 6.67 25.66
N ASN A 260 5.48 6.53 26.52
CA ASN A 260 6.40 7.62 26.85
C ASN A 260 7.82 7.09 26.97
N TYR A 261 8.79 7.89 26.52
CA TYR A 261 10.21 7.61 26.68
C TYR A 261 10.84 8.57 27.68
N SER A 262 11.18 8.07 28.87
CA SER A 262 11.82 8.86 29.94
C SER A 262 13.34 8.65 30.02
N GLY A 263 13.95 8.05 29.00
CA GLY A 263 15.36 7.63 29.00
C GLY A 263 15.48 6.10 29.03
N ASP A 264 16.68 5.61 28.73
CA ASP A 264 16.95 4.16 28.68
C ASP A 264 16.75 3.52 30.05
N LYS A 265 15.94 2.46 30.08
CA LYS A 265 15.75 1.58 31.22
C LYS A 265 16.18 0.18 30.85
N HIS A 266 16.45 -0.66 31.86
CA HIS A 266 16.93 -2.04 31.69
C HIS A 266 16.11 -2.89 30.69
N ARG A 267 14.80 -2.62 30.52
CA ARG A 267 13.90 -3.34 29.59
C ARG A 267 13.16 -2.42 28.61
N PHE A 268 13.60 -1.17 28.47
CA PHE A 268 12.95 -0.20 27.60
C PHE A 268 13.95 0.82 27.12
N LYS A 269 14.47 0.60 25.92
CA LYS A 269 15.41 1.48 25.24
C LYS A 269 14.70 2.34 24.20
N MET A 270 15.43 3.29 23.62
CA MET A 270 14.92 4.14 22.55
C MET A 270 14.35 3.35 21.36
N GLU A 271 15.00 2.24 21.01
CA GLU A 271 14.58 1.36 19.91
C GLU A 271 13.25 0.66 20.23
N ASP A 272 13.03 0.27 21.49
CA ASP A 272 11.75 -0.31 21.94
C ASP A 272 10.61 0.70 21.86
N TYR A 273 10.90 1.97 22.18
CA TYR A 273 9.93 3.06 22.05
C TYR A 273 9.54 3.27 20.58
N TYR A 274 10.52 3.35 19.68
CA TYR A 274 10.28 3.46 18.24
C TYR A 274 9.46 2.28 17.71
N ASN A 275 9.85 1.05 18.01
CA ASN A 275 9.16 -0.15 17.52
C ASN A 275 7.69 -0.17 17.96
N ARG A 276 7.40 0.21 19.21
CA ARG A 276 6.02 0.29 19.71
C ARG A 276 5.22 1.43 19.06
N MET A 277 5.83 2.59 18.83
CA MET A 277 5.18 3.70 18.11
C MET A 277 4.84 3.28 16.69
N THR A 278 5.80 2.68 15.96
CA THR A 278 5.60 2.17 14.59
C THR A 278 4.51 1.12 14.54
N GLN A 279 4.47 0.18 15.50
CA GLN A 279 3.38 -0.78 15.60
C GLN A 279 2.02 -0.09 15.75
N CYS A 280 1.90 0.91 16.63
CA CYS A 280 0.66 1.66 16.79
C CYS A 280 0.27 2.42 15.53
N PHE A 281 1.22 3.03 14.81
CA PHE A 281 0.94 3.70 13.53
C PHE A 281 0.43 2.74 12.46
N ASN A 282 0.99 1.54 12.40
CA ASN A 282 0.55 0.51 11.47
C ASN A 282 -0.86 0.00 11.84
N ASP A 283 -1.12 -0.25 13.13
CA ASP A 283 -2.45 -0.69 13.58
C ASP A 283 -3.52 0.39 13.36
N LEU A 284 -3.18 1.67 13.50
CA LEU A 284 -4.06 2.78 13.10
C LEU A 284 -4.33 2.77 11.60
N ALA A 285 -3.30 2.68 10.76
CA ALA A 285 -3.47 2.65 9.31
C ALA A 285 -4.33 1.45 8.86
N ASN A 286 -4.15 0.29 9.49
CA ASN A 286 -4.94 -0.92 9.24
C ASN A 286 -6.41 -0.77 9.62
N GLY A 287 -6.75 0.10 10.57
CA GLY A 287 -8.13 0.42 10.94
C GLY A 287 -8.89 1.25 9.89
N GLY A 288 -8.19 1.80 8.90
CA GLY A 288 -8.76 2.60 7.82
C GLY A 288 -8.04 3.93 7.60
N ALA A 289 -8.22 4.52 6.42
CA ALA A 289 -7.54 5.75 6.00
C ALA A 289 -7.83 6.95 6.91
N HIS A 290 -8.97 6.98 7.60
CA HIS A 290 -9.33 8.04 8.55
C HIS A 290 -8.58 7.97 9.89
N TYR A 291 -7.99 6.82 10.22
CA TYR A 291 -7.11 6.66 11.39
C TYR A 291 -5.63 6.78 11.02
N ALA A 292 -5.28 6.63 9.74
CA ALA A 292 -3.91 6.70 9.26
C ALA A 292 -3.29 8.09 9.53
N MET A 293 -2.10 8.10 10.14
CA MET A 293 -1.34 9.32 10.39
C MET A 293 -0.37 9.57 9.24
N ASN A 294 -0.28 10.81 8.77
CA ASN A 294 0.81 11.24 7.89
C ASN A 294 2.13 11.32 8.67
N ASP A 295 3.27 11.36 7.97
CA ASP A 295 4.57 11.28 8.64
C ASP A 295 4.85 12.47 9.57
N HIS A 296 4.35 13.67 9.26
CA HIS A 296 4.41 14.80 10.19
C HIS A 296 3.65 14.53 11.50
N GLN A 297 2.45 13.95 11.42
CA GLN A 297 1.65 13.57 12.58
C GLN A 297 2.33 12.46 13.39
N LYS A 298 2.96 11.48 12.72
CA LYS A 298 3.75 10.44 13.38
C LYS A 298 4.93 11.03 14.15
N ILE A 299 5.68 11.95 13.54
CA ILE A 299 6.79 12.66 14.19
C ILE A 299 6.29 13.48 15.38
N GLN A 300 5.17 14.20 15.22
CA GLN A 300 4.58 14.98 16.32
C GLN A 300 4.18 14.08 17.50
N ALA A 301 3.49 12.96 17.24
CA ALA A 301 3.11 12.00 18.26
C ALA A 301 4.34 11.41 18.96
N PHE A 302 5.37 11.05 18.19
CA PHE A 302 6.64 10.55 18.72
C PHE A 302 7.31 11.55 19.66
N CYS A 303 7.35 12.83 19.28
CA CYS A 303 7.95 13.89 20.09
C CYS A 303 7.15 14.16 21.38
N GLN A 304 5.81 14.09 21.34
CA GLN A 304 4.97 14.32 22.52
C GLN A 304 5.22 13.29 23.64
N GLY A 305 5.55 12.05 23.27
CA GLY A 305 5.88 10.99 24.23
C GLY A 305 7.32 11.05 24.76
N LEU A 306 8.19 11.92 24.25
CA LEU A 306 9.53 12.12 24.82
C LEU A 306 9.43 12.90 26.15
N LYS A 307 9.96 12.32 27.23
CA LYS A 307 10.06 12.92 28.57
C LYS A 307 11.50 13.13 29.03
N ASN A 308 12.46 12.52 28.35
CA ASN A 308 13.87 12.69 28.64
C ASN A 308 14.41 13.99 28.04
N THR A 309 15.01 14.85 28.87
CA THR A 309 15.53 16.16 28.44
C THR A 309 16.56 16.08 27.32
N THR A 310 17.43 15.06 27.35
CA THR A 310 18.44 14.84 26.29
C THR A 310 17.77 14.45 24.98
N ALA A 311 16.83 13.50 25.00
CA ALA A 311 16.07 13.12 23.82
C ALA A 311 15.26 14.29 23.26
N ILE A 312 14.69 15.13 24.15
CA ILE A 312 13.96 16.33 23.73
C ILE A 312 14.89 17.29 23.00
N LYS A 313 16.08 17.57 23.54
CA LYS A 313 17.04 18.45 22.89
C LYS A 313 17.39 18.00 21.46
N TYR A 314 17.67 16.71 21.28
CA TYR A 314 18.07 16.18 19.97
C TYR A 314 16.92 15.98 18.99
N HIS A 315 15.66 16.02 19.44
CA HIS A 315 14.52 16.03 18.52
C HIS A 315 14.53 17.30 17.66
N VAL A 316 14.92 18.45 18.22
CA VAL A 316 14.87 19.75 17.52
C VAL A 316 15.84 19.69 16.35
N ASP A 317 17.09 19.37 16.65
CA ASP A 317 18.15 19.24 15.65
C ASP A 317 17.82 18.18 14.58
N ALA A 318 17.16 17.08 14.96
CA ALA A 318 16.75 16.03 14.01
C ALA A 318 15.60 16.48 13.12
N LYS A 319 14.66 17.24 13.67
CA LYS A 319 13.51 17.77 12.94
C LYS A 319 13.93 18.80 11.90
N ASP A 320 14.81 19.72 12.26
CA ASP A 320 15.35 20.72 11.33
C ASP A 320 16.08 20.03 10.17
N ALA A 321 16.93 19.05 10.48
CA ALA A 321 17.64 18.28 9.45
C ALA A 321 16.69 17.48 8.54
N TRP A 322 15.59 16.96 9.06
CA TRP A 322 14.58 16.26 8.27
C TRP A 322 13.75 17.23 7.41
N ASP A 323 13.47 18.44 7.90
CA ASP A 323 12.81 19.48 7.12
C ASP A 323 13.62 19.92 5.90
N ASP A 324 14.95 19.87 6.00
CA ASP A 324 15.88 20.25 4.93
C ASP A 324 16.14 19.13 3.90
N ILE A 325 15.65 17.90 4.11
CA ILE A 325 15.84 16.80 3.16
C ILE A 325 15.12 17.09 1.83
N GLN A 326 15.87 17.01 0.74
CA GLN A 326 15.36 16.95 -0.64
C GLN A 326 15.13 15.47 -1.01
N GLY A 327 13.88 14.99 -0.91
CA GLY A 327 13.56 13.58 -1.17
C GLY A 327 12.29 13.10 -0.47
N PRO A 328 12.00 11.79 -0.50
CA PRO A 328 10.88 11.21 0.25
C PRO A 328 11.11 11.42 1.75
N LYS A 329 10.15 12.09 2.39
CA LYS A 329 10.14 12.41 3.81
C LYS A 329 9.21 11.45 4.52
N ASP A 330 9.78 10.47 5.21
CA ASP A 330 9.02 9.50 6.00
C ASP A 330 9.44 9.53 7.48
N PHE A 331 8.69 8.82 8.31
CA PHE A 331 8.98 8.71 9.74
C PHE A 331 10.31 7.99 10.03
N ASP A 332 10.67 7.00 9.21
CA ASP A 332 11.87 6.17 9.40
C ASP A 332 13.14 6.97 9.14
N THR A 333 13.16 7.80 8.09
CA THR A 333 14.25 8.76 7.80
C THR A 333 14.44 9.75 8.95
N TYR A 334 13.35 10.30 9.50
CA TYR A 334 13.41 11.14 10.71
C TYR A 334 14.03 10.39 11.89
N TYR A 335 13.55 9.17 12.18
CA TYR A 335 14.05 8.40 13.32
C TYR A 335 15.53 8.06 13.19
N ASN A 336 15.99 7.70 11.98
CA ASN A 336 17.41 7.43 11.73
C ASN A 336 18.30 8.66 11.98
N LEU A 337 17.85 9.85 11.55
CA LEU A 337 18.52 11.11 11.87
C LEU A 337 18.54 11.36 13.38
N PHE A 338 17.40 11.21 14.04
CA PHE A 338 17.27 11.36 15.49
C PHE A 338 18.20 10.41 16.26
N ALA A 339 18.17 9.11 15.94
CA ALA A 339 18.98 8.09 16.57
C ALA A 339 20.47 8.35 16.40
N SER A 340 20.90 8.78 15.21
CA SER A 340 22.31 9.13 14.95
C SER A 340 22.78 10.30 15.83
N LYS A 341 21.94 11.32 16.04
CA LYS A 341 22.25 12.48 16.89
C LYS A 341 22.27 12.09 18.37
N LEU A 342 21.32 11.27 18.80
CA LEU A 342 21.27 10.74 20.16
C LEU A 342 22.48 9.86 20.49
N GLN A 343 22.93 9.03 19.54
CA GLN A 343 24.10 8.17 19.71
C GLN A 343 25.40 8.97 19.80
N ARG A 344 25.58 10.00 18.96
CA ARG A 344 26.74 10.92 19.05
C ARG A 344 26.86 11.54 20.45
N TYR A 345 25.74 11.92 21.05
CA TYR A 345 25.73 12.42 22.42
C TYR A 345 26.18 11.38 23.44
N ARG A 346 25.65 10.14 23.36
CA ARG A 346 26.05 9.06 24.26
C ARG A 346 27.57 8.86 24.23
N THR A 347 28.16 8.82 23.04
CA THR A 347 29.62 8.66 22.86
C THR A 347 30.45 9.86 23.34
N LEU A 348 29.90 11.07 23.31
CA LEU A 348 30.58 12.28 23.79
C LEU A 348 30.45 12.46 25.32
N ALA A 349 29.30 12.04 25.89
CA ALA A 349 29.01 12.12 27.32
C ALA A 349 29.78 11.06 28.12
N GLU A 350 29.94 9.84 27.60
CA GLU A 350 30.73 8.77 28.23
C GLU A 350 32.24 9.13 28.31
N ASN A 351 32.75 9.90 27.34
CA ASN A 351 34.13 10.39 27.36
C ASN A 351 34.36 11.57 28.32
N GLY A 352 33.29 12.27 28.75
CA GLY A 352 33.37 13.41 29.67
C GLY A 352 33.31 13.05 31.16
N ALA A 353 32.97 11.80 31.51
CA ALA A 353 32.82 11.36 32.90
C ALA A 353 34.16 11.03 33.61
N HIS A 354 35.30 11.14 32.92
CA HIS A 354 36.63 10.85 33.49
C HIS A 354 37.53 12.08 33.71
N THR A 355 37.05 13.29 33.47
CA THR A 355 37.86 14.50 33.58
C THR A 355 37.23 15.52 34.50
N ASP A 356 36.98 15.18 35.77
CA ASP A 356 36.78 16.21 36.80
C ASP A 356 37.07 15.70 38.22
N ASN A 357 38.29 15.20 38.44
CA ASN A 357 38.81 15.02 39.80
C ASN A 357 40.31 15.36 39.92
N ARG A 358 40.71 16.49 39.33
CA ARG A 358 42.01 17.13 39.60
C ARG A 358 41.83 18.61 39.93
N ARG A 359 41.47 18.90 41.19
CA ARG A 359 41.89 20.11 41.93
C ARG A 359 42.14 19.72 43.39
N ILE A 360 43.40 19.51 43.75
CA ILE A 360 44.27 20.42 44.53
C ILE A 360 44.03 20.32 46.05
N ASN A 361 45.13 19.93 46.72
CA ASN A 361 45.39 19.78 48.15
C ASN A 361 44.70 20.81 49.06
N ASN A 362 44.09 20.33 50.15
CA ASN A 362 44.14 21.02 51.42
C ASN A 362 44.38 20.02 52.57
N VAL A 363 45.24 20.42 53.48
CA VAL A 363 45.88 19.62 54.54
C VAL A 363 45.13 19.85 55.87
N ASP A 364 45.09 18.80 56.71
CA ASP A 364 44.65 18.71 58.12
C ASP A 364 43.16 18.98 58.40
N THR A 365 42.41 18.18 59.17
CA THR A 365 42.72 17.62 60.49
C THR A 365 41.67 16.55 60.87
N GLY A 366 42.10 15.42 61.45
CA GLY A 366 41.44 14.74 62.58
C GLY A 366 40.07 14.06 62.43
N GLY A 367 39.98 12.78 62.84
CA GLY A 367 38.75 12.24 63.44
C GLY A 367 38.37 10.81 63.04
N ARG A 368 39.03 9.80 63.63
CA ARG A 368 38.54 8.42 63.71
C ARG A 368 37.55 8.28 64.89
N GLY A 369 36.35 7.76 64.63
CA GLY A 369 35.42 7.24 65.64
C GLY A 369 34.24 6.55 64.95
N ARG A 370 34.24 5.22 64.76
CA ARG A 370 33.78 4.15 65.67
C ARG A 370 32.33 4.31 66.18
N SER A 371 31.48 3.40 65.68
CA SER A 371 30.51 2.59 66.44
C SER A 371 29.19 3.22 66.95
N GLY A 372 28.11 2.42 66.84
CA GLY A 372 26.82 2.57 67.53
C GLY A 372 25.65 2.45 66.57
N HIS A 373 25.10 1.27 66.24
CA HIS A 373 24.32 0.35 67.09
C HIS A 373 23.11 1.02 67.76
N GLY A 374 21.89 0.63 67.35
CA GLY A 374 20.73 0.56 68.26
C GLY A 374 19.40 1.18 67.80
N GLY A 375 18.33 0.37 67.90
CA GLY A 375 16.93 0.79 68.05
C GLY A 375 16.12 0.80 66.74
N ARG A 376 15.22 -0.13 66.42
CA ARG A 376 14.16 -0.84 67.16
C ARG A 376 13.10 0.11 67.76
N PHE A 377 11.92 0.08 67.13
CA PHE A 377 10.54 0.25 67.66
C PHE A 377 9.64 1.39 67.14
N GLY A 378 8.36 1.03 66.96
CA GLY A 378 7.16 1.87 66.80
C GLY A 378 6.50 1.68 65.43
N ARG A 379 5.47 0.84 65.17
CA ARG A 379 4.23 0.44 65.89
C ARG A 379 3.23 1.59 66.08
N GLY A 380 2.05 1.45 65.44
CA GLY A 380 0.82 2.22 65.67
C GLY A 380 0.42 3.01 64.42
N GLY A 381 -0.58 2.60 63.65
CA GLY A 381 -2.01 2.75 63.95
C GLY A 381 -2.56 3.77 62.92
N GLY A 382 -3.71 3.68 62.30
CA GLY A 382 -4.92 2.90 62.49
C GLY A 382 -6.07 3.75 61.90
N ARG A 383 -7.02 3.09 61.24
CA ARG A 383 -8.45 3.46 61.14
C ARG A 383 -8.83 4.76 60.40
N GLY A 384 -9.66 4.58 59.37
CA GLY A 384 -11.05 5.08 59.47
C GLY A 384 -11.65 5.88 58.32
N ARG A 385 -12.62 5.23 57.64
CA ARG A 385 -14.00 5.70 57.35
C ARG A 385 -14.21 6.98 56.49
N GLY A 386 -14.63 6.74 55.24
CA GLY A 386 -16.06 6.81 54.87
C GLY A 386 -16.65 8.12 54.29
N ARG A 387 -17.70 7.90 53.48
CA ARG A 387 -18.69 8.84 52.88
C ARG A 387 -18.20 9.51 51.58
N GLY A 388 -18.77 9.28 50.40
CA GLY A 388 -20.17 9.04 50.04
C GLY A 388 -20.81 10.36 49.61
N ARG A 389 -21.11 10.53 48.30
CA ARG A 389 -22.16 11.42 47.76
C ARG A 389 -22.33 11.17 46.27
N GLY A 390 -23.42 10.49 45.92
CA GLY A 390 -23.92 10.46 44.55
C GLY A 390 -24.52 11.81 44.15
N ARG A 391 -24.61 12.01 42.83
CA ARG A 391 -25.65 12.84 42.21
C ARG A 391 -26.05 12.17 40.90
N GLY A 392 -27.16 11.44 40.93
CA GLY A 392 -27.98 11.22 39.76
C GLY A 392 -28.66 12.52 39.36
N ARG A 393 -28.82 12.71 38.04
CA ARG A 393 -29.84 13.56 37.45
C ARG A 393 -30.51 12.75 36.33
N GLY A 394 -31.79 12.44 36.50
CA GLY A 394 -32.68 11.97 35.43
C GLY A 394 -32.81 13.05 34.35
N SER A 395 -32.78 12.68 33.06
CA SER A 395 -33.86 12.05 32.28
C SER A 395 -35.00 13.02 31.98
N TYR A 396 -35.09 13.47 30.72
CA TYR A 396 -36.33 13.63 29.96
C TYR A 396 -36.02 13.72 28.45
N HIS A 397 -36.80 12.96 27.66
CA HIS A 397 -36.97 12.93 26.18
C HIS A 397 -36.26 11.81 25.39
N ASN A 398 -36.96 10.67 25.32
CA ASN A 398 -37.20 9.81 24.14
C ASN A 398 -36.26 9.94 22.94
N ASN A 399 -35.02 9.46 23.07
CA ASN A 399 -34.28 8.92 21.94
C ASN A 399 -33.87 7.51 22.31
N ASN A 400 -34.68 6.53 21.92
CA ASN A 400 -34.30 5.13 21.99
C ASN A 400 -33.23 4.88 20.91
N PRO A 401 -31.94 4.66 21.25
CA PRO A 401 -30.88 4.44 20.28
C PRO A 401 -31.01 3.10 19.54
N TYR A 402 -32.02 2.30 19.89
CA TYR A 402 -32.35 1.01 19.28
C TYR A 402 -33.62 1.04 18.41
N HIS A 403 -34.27 2.20 18.22
CA HIS A 403 -35.38 2.29 17.28
C HIS A 403 -34.85 2.52 15.85
N ASN A 404 -34.46 1.43 15.20
CA ASN A 404 -34.19 1.44 13.76
C ASN A 404 -35.55 1.51 13.04
N PRO A 405 -35.83 2.54 12.23
CA PRO A 405 -36.95 2.50 11.30
C PRO A 405 -36.82 1.23 10.44
N PRO A 406 -37.90 0.47 10.23
CA PRO A 406 -37.90 -0.59 9.23
C PRO A 406 -37.56 0.11 7.91
N GLY A 407 -36.37 -0.18 7.38
CA GLY A 407 -35.84 0.52 6.21
C GLY A 407 -36.78 0.44 5.01
N LEU A 408 -36.54 1.28 4.01
CA LEU A 408 -37.35 1.28 2.80
C LEU A 408 -37.27 -0.09 2.11
N PRO A 409 -38.40 -0.75 1.80
CA PRO A 409 -38.40 -2.00 1.05
C PRO A 409 -37.88 -1.76 -0.38
N ASN A 410 -37.06 -2.68 -0.90
CA ASN A 410 -36.46 -2.61 -2.24
C ASN A 410 -35.63 -1.34 -2.50
N PHE A 411 -34.85 -0.92 -1.51
CA PHE A 411 -33.97 0.25 -1.62
C PHE A 411 -32.62 -0.09 -2.27
N THR A 412 -32.30 0.59 -3.36
CA THR A 412 -30.94 0.62 -3.94
C THR A 412 -30.30 1.97 -3.65
N ALA A 413 -29.08 1.96 -3.10
CA ALA A 413 -28.36 3.18 -2.80
C ALA A 413 -27.84 3.83 -4.09
N GLU A 414 -28.12 5.12 -4.26
CA GLU A 414 -27.68 5.92 -5.40
C GLU A 414 -26.95 7.17 -4.91
N ALA A 415 -26.00 7.67 -5.72
CA ALA A 415 -25.22 8.87 -5.42
C ALA A 415 -26.00 10.16 -5.69
N ARG A 416 -27.12 10.35 -4.97
CA ARG A 416 -28.01 11.52 -5.11
C ARG A 416 -28.51 12.07 -3.79
N ASN A 417 -28.91 13.34 -3.78
CA ASN A 417 -29.64 13.94 -2.67
C ASN A 417 -31.07 13.42 -2.64
N TYR A 418 -31.39 12.62 -1.62
CA TYR A 418 -32.75 12.15 -1.40
C TYR A 418 -33.59 13.23 -0.72
N PRO A 419 -34.89 13.33 -1.05
CA PRO A 419 -35.84 14.15 -0.30
C PRO A 419 -35.79 13.84 1.21
N GLN A 420 -35.93 14.87 2.04
CA GLN A 420 -35.73 14.78 3.49
C GLN A 420 -36.67 13.75 4.14
N ASP A 421 -37.90 13.63 3.65
CA ASP A 421 -38.90 12.67 4.12
C ASP A 421 -38.53 11.23 3.78
N MET A 422 -37.98 10.97 2.58
CA MET A 422 -37.48 9.67 2.17
C MET A 422 -36.21 9.30 2.95
N PHE A 423 -35.28 10.23 3.10
CA PHE A 423 -34.05 10.02 3.87
C PHE A 423 -34.36 9.71 5.33
N ASN A 424 -35.33 10.40 5.95
CA ASN A 424 -35.72 10.14 7.33
C ASN A 424 -36.26 8.71 7.55
N LYS A 425 -36.97 8.15 6.56
CA LYS A 425 -37.52 6.79 6.57
C LYS A 425 -36.48 5.68 6.29
N MET A 426 -35.27 6.03 5.83
CA MET A 426 -34.20 5.06 5.62
C MET A 426 -33.66 4.50 6.93
N SER A 427 -33.31 3.20 6.93
CA SER A 427 -32.57 2.59 8.03
C SER A 427 -31.15 3.17 8.14
N LYS A 428 -30.50 2.96 9.29
CA LYS A 428 -29.10 3.38 9.49
C LYS A 428 -28.15 2.79 8.44
N MET A 429 -28.37 1.53 8.04
CA MET A 429 -27.58 0.88 6.98
C MET A 429 -27.85 1.49 5.60
N GLN A 430 -29.10 1.83 5.28
CA GLN A 430 -29.44 2.46 4.00
C GLN A 430 -28.84 3.87 3.88
N LYS A 431 -28.88 4.66 4.97
CA LYS A 431 -28.23 5.98 5.03
C LYS A 431 -26.72 5.87 4.83
N ALA A 432 -26.09 4.88 5.45
CA ALA A 432 -24.66 4.62 5.29
C ALA A 432 -24.34 4.20 3.84
N ALA A 433 -25.15 3.33 3.23
CA ALA A 433 -24.98 2.91 1.83
C ALA A 433 -25.11 4.09 0.85
N VAL A 434 -26.04 5.03 1.08
CA VAL A 434 -26.14 6.27 0.30
C VAL A 434 -24.90 7.14 0.45
N GLN A 435 -24.40 7.28 1.68
CA GLN A 435 -23.20 8.08 1.93
C GLN A 435 -21.98 7.47 1.25
N GLN A 436 -21.81 6.15 1.32
CA GLN A 436 -20.74 5.42 0.64
C GLN A 436 -20.83 5.59 -0.88
N MET A 437 -22.02 5.38 -1.46
CA MET A 437 -22.23 5.55 -2.91
C MET A 437 -21.91 6.97 -3.37
N LYS A 438 -22.21 8.00 -2.57
CA LYS A 438 -21.82 9.38 -2.88
C LYS A 438 -20.31 9.59 -2.88
N ILE A 439 -19.61 9.07 -1.87
CA ILE A 439 -18.14 9.15 -1.77
C ILE A 439 -17.51 8.43 -2.98
N ASP A 440 -17.98 7.23 -3.31
CA ASP A 440 -17.50 6.44 -4.45
C ASP A 440 -17.72 7.17 -5.79
N ASN A 441 -18.74 8.03 -5.88
CA ASN A 441 -19.03 8.89 -7.04
C ASN A 441 -18.44 10.31 -6.90
N GLY A 442 -17.44 10.51 -6.03
CA GLY A 442 -16.65 11.73 -5.95
C GLY A 442 -17.29 12.89 -5.18
N TRP A 443 -18.40 12.67 -4.47
CA TRP A 443 -18.97 13.69 -3.59
C TRP A 443 -18.08 13.90 -2.36
N LYS A 444 -17.81 15.15 -2.03
CA LYS A 444 -17.08 15.53 -0.82
C LYS A 444 -17.96 15.29 0.41
N ASP A 445 -17.43 14.53 1.37
CA ASP A 445 -18.06 14.18 2.65
C ASP A 445 -19.44 13.49 2.53
N GLY A 446 -19.78 12.97 1.35
CA GLY A 446 -21.08 12.39 1.05
C GLY A 446 -22.26 13.38 1.06
N ARG A 447 -21.99 14.70 1.02
CA ARG A 447 -23.02 15.76 1.07
C ARG A 447 -22.83 16.85 0.03
N THR A 448 -21.59 17.11 -0.37
CA THR A 448 -21.24 18.20 -1.28
C THR A 448 -20.87 17.59 -2.64
N PRO A 449 -21.46 18.06 -3.76
CA PRO A 449 -21.07 17.57 -5.08
C PRO A 449 -19.59 17.90 -5.38
N PRO A 450 -18.95 17.18 -6.32
CA PRO A 450 -17.59 17.48 -6.76
C PRO A 450 -17.43 18.91 -7.27
N ASP A 451 -16.21 19.45 -7.26
CA ASP A 451 -15.96 20.82 -7.72
C ASP A 451 -16.38 21.02 -9.18
N GLY A 452 -17.16 22.07 -9.41
CA GLY A 452 -17.72 22.40 -10.72
C GLY A 452 -18.88 21.48 -11.16
N PHE A 453 -19.44 20.67 -10.27
CA PHE A 453 -20.73 19.99 -10.45
C PHE A 453 -21.81 20.69 -9.62
N THR A 454 -23.04 20.67 -10.13
CA THR A 454 -24.26 21.20 -9.47
C THR A 454 -25.28 20.08 -9.32
N VAL A 455 -26.19 20.19 -8.34
CA VAL A 455 -27.21 19.15 -8.11
C VAL A 455 -28.44 19.45 -8.97
N ASN A 456 -28.91 18.46 -9.75
CA ASN A 456 -30.13 18.58 -10.56
C ASN A 456 -31.40 18.37 -9.72
N GLY A 457 -32.58 18.54 -10.34
CA GLY A 457 -33.88 18.38 -9.66
C GLY A 457 -34.13 16.99 -9.06
N ASP A 458 -33.46 15.96 -9.58
CA ASP A 458 -33.57 14.57 -9.10
C ASP A 458 -32.51 14.21 -8.04
N GLY A 459 -31.63 15.17 -7.72
CA GLY A 459 -30.61 15.06 -6.68
C GLY A 459 -29.22 14.59 -7.15
N TYR A 460 -29.00 14.35 -8.44
CA TYR A 460 -27.71 13.91 -8.99
C TYR A 460 -26.74 15.08 -9.22
N ALA A 461 -25.44 14.81 -9.07
CA ALA A 461 -24.40 15.75 -9.45
C ALA A 461 -24.23 15.76 -10.98
N ILE A 462 -24.51 16.91 -11.61
CA ILE A 462 -24.31 17.15 -13.04
C ILE A 462 -23.24 18.22 -13.26
N PRO A 463 -22.44 18.15 -14.33
CA PRO A 463 -21.44 19.17 -14.62
C PRO A 463 -22.08 20.56 -14.71
N SER A 464 -21.45 21.56 -14.09
CA SER A 464 -21.92 22.94 -14.20
C SER A 464 -21.84 23.43 -15.67
N PRO A 465 -22.68 24.39 -16.08
CA PRO A 465 -22.60 24.98 -17.42
C PRO A 465 -21.21 25.53 -17.77
N GLN A 466 -20.43 25.95 -16.76
CA GLN A 466 -19.05 26.43 -16.93
C GLN A 466 -18.09 25.30 -17.33
N ILE A 467 -18.18 24.12 -16.70
CA ILE A 467 -17.39 22.94 -17.09
C ILE A 467 -17.80 22.46 -18.49
N VAL A 468 -19.10 22.42 -18.79
CA VAL A 468 -19.58 22.00 -20.11
C VAL A 468 -19.06 22.93 -21.21
N ALA A 469 -19.09 24.25 -20.98
CA ALA A 469 -18.54 25.24 -21.91
C ALA A 469 -17.01 25.10 -22.07
N ALA A 470 -16.27 24.87 -20.98
CA ALA A 470 -14.81 24.70 -21.02
C ALA A 470 -14.37 23.41 -21.76
N VAL A 471 -15.14 22.33 -21.63
CA VAL A 471 -14.86 21.08 -22.35
C VAL A 471 -15.18 21.22 -23.85
N GLN A 472 -16.28 21.92 -24.19
CA GLN A 472 -16.63 22.18 -25.58
C GLN A 472 -15.59 23.08 -26.30
N THR A 473 -15.02 24.08 -25.61
CA THR A 473 -13.93 24.89 -26.18
C THR A 473 -12.65 24.10 -26.37
N GLN A 474 -12.27 23.21 -25.43
CA GLN A 474 -11.09 22.35 -25.59
C GLN A 474 -11.23 21.32 -26.72
N LEU A 475 -12.42 20.74 -26.91
CA LEU A 475 -12.66 19.79 -28.01
C LEU A 475 -12.60 20.48 -29.38
N ASN A 476 -13.13 21.70 -29.49
CA ASN A 476 -13.00 22.49 -30.72
C ASN A 476 -11.54 22.88 -31.01
N ILE A 477 -10.72 23.18 -30.00
CA ILE A 477 -9.29 23.49 -30.18
C ILE A 477 -8.50 22.26 -30.68
N ARG A 478 -8.83 21.05 -30.21
CA ARG A 478 -8.14 19.82 -30.64
C ARG A 478 -8.43 19.44 -32.10
N GLN A 479 -9.61 19.77 -32.64
CA GLN A 479 -9.91 19.52 -34.05
C GLN A 479 -9.09 20.41 -35.01
N PHE A 480 -8.63 21.58 -34.58
CA PHE A 480 -7.80 22.46 -35.40
C PHE A 480 -6.28 22.20 -35.30
N GLN A 481 -5.82 21.32 -34.41
CA GLN A 481 -4.38 21.03 -34.23
C GLN A 481 -3.88 19.74 -34.88
N GLN A 482 -4.74 18.96 -35.54
CA GLN A 482 -4.33 17.77 -36.31
C GLN A 482 -4.46 17.98 -37.82
N ALA A 483 -3.69 18.92 -38.36
CA ALA A 483 -3.28 18.90 -39.75
C ALA A 483 -2.00 19.73 -39.91
N GLN A 484 -0.84 19.06 -39.95
CA GLN A 484 0.27 19.31 -40.89
C GLN A 484 1.55 18.54 -40.48
N THR A 485 2.09 17.78 -41.42
CA THR A 485 3.50 17.37 -41.53
C THR A 485 4.10 18.06 -42.78
N PRO A 486 5.41 17.93 -43.08
CA PRO A 486 6.50 18.73 -42.54
C PRO A 486 7.23 19.54 -43.64
N GLY A 487 7.72 20.74 -43.32
CA GLY A 487 8.59 21.49 -44.24
C GLY A 487 9.18 22.77 -43.65
N ALA A 488 10.51 22.83 -43.66
CA ALA A 488 11.39 24.00 -43.48
C ALA A 488 11.31 24.78 -42.15
N ALA A 489 12.42 24.76 -41.40
CA ALA A 489 12.63 25.58 -40.22
C ALA A 489 12.79 27.08 -40.57
N PRO A 490 12.11 28.01 -39.89
CA PRO A 490 12.46 29.42 -39.88
C PRO A 490 13.43 29.75 -38.71
N PRO A 491 14.21 30.83 -38.81
CA PRO A 491 15.26 31.17 -37.85
C PRO A 491 14.70 31.60 -36.48
N PRO A 492 15.51 31.54 -35.40
CA PRO A 492 15.03 31.83 -34.05
C PRO A 492 14.67 33.31 -33.91
N ALA A 493 13.48 33.58 -33.36
CA ALA A 493 13.02 34.91 -33.01
C ALA A 493 13.82 35.47 -31.82
N ALA A 494 14.16 36.76 -31.89
CA ALA A 494 14.87 37.50 -30.85
C ALA A 494 14.14 37.47 -29.49
N PRO A 495 14.87 37.52 -28.36
CA PRO A 495 14.27 37.48 -27.03
C PRO A 495 13.46 38.75 -26.74
N ALA A 496 12.26 38.57 -26.19
CA ALA A 496 11.39 39.65 -25.74
C ALA A 496 12.05 40.46 -24.60
N PRO A 497 11.80 41.78 -24.51
CA PRO A 497 12.36 42.63 -23.47
C PRO A 497 11.85 42.24 -22.07
N ALA A 498 12.75 42.28 -21.10
CA ALA A 498 12.46 41.96 -19.70
C ALA A 498 11.38 42.87 -19.10
N PRO A 499 10.48 42.33 -18.26
CA PRO A 499 9.51 43.15 -17.53
C PRO A 499 10.23 44.06 -16.51
N PRO A 500 9.65 45.23 -16.18
CA PRO A 500 10.28 46.19 -15.29
C PRO A 500 10.34 45.67 -13.86
N ILE A 501 11.46 45.97 -13.19
CA ILE A 501 11.74 45.65 -11.79
C ILE A 501 10.76 46.45 -10.91
N PRO A 502 9.95 45.83 -10.04
CA PRO A 502 9.20 46.56 -9.02
C PRO A 502 10.13 47.10 -7.95
N GLY A 503 10.00 48.41 -7.69
CA GLY A 503 10.73 49.12 -6.64
C GLY A 503 10.41 48.61 -5.23
N THR A 504 11.33 48.93 -4.33
CA THR A 504 11.35 48.64 -2.89
C THR A 504 10.00 48.87 -2.20
N ILE A 505 9.47 47.82 -1.57
CA ILE A 505 8.32 47.90 -0.67
C ILE A 505 8.76 48.56 0.64
N THR A 506 8.24 49.74 0.91
CA THR A 506 8.23 50.33 2.26
C THR A 506 7.02 49.80 3.02
N THR A 507 7.23 49.48 4.29
CA THR A 507 6.24 48.97 5.24
C THR A 507 5.04 49.91 5.30
N ASN A 508 3.86 49.44 4.84
CA ASN A 508 2.53 49.77 5.38
C ASN A 508 1.30 49.33 4.52
N ASN A 509 1.40 48.48 3.49
CA ASN A 509 0.20 48.02 2.74
C ASN A 509 0.29 46.59 2.18
N ALA A 510 0.11 45.56 3.02
CA ALA A 510 0.17 44.14 2.61
C ALA A 510 -1.18 43.52 2.18
N GLY A 511 -2.23 44.31 1.94
CA GLY A 511 -3.60 43.79 1.71
C GLY A 511 -4.19 43.95 0.30
N GLN A 512 -3.58 44.73 -0.60
CA GLN A 512 -4.24 45.14 -1.85
C GLN A 512 -4.07 44.20 -3.05
N ALA A 513 -3.28 43.13 -2.95
CA ALA A 513 -3.07 42.17 -4.04
C ALA A 513 -4.19 41.12 -4.22
N PHE A 514 -5.23 41.12 -3.38
CA PHE A 514 -6.34 40.14 -3.44
C PHE A 514 -7.73 40.76 -3.66
N GLY A 515 -7.81 41.98 -4.21
CA GLY A 515 -9.08 42.52 -4.72
C GLY A 515 -10.18 42.75 -3.67
N SER A 516 -9.82 43.03 -2.42
CA SER A 516 -10.78 43.45 -1.40
C SER A 516 -10.66 44.95 -1.13
N SER A 517 -11.77 45.68 -1.30
CA SER A 517 -11.92 47.05 -0.81
C SER A 517 -13.11 47.10 0.14
N ALA A 518 -12.91 47.70 1.31
CA ALA A 518 -13.98 47.98 2.26
C ALA A 518 -14.04 49.50 2.47
N SER A 519 -15.23 50.07 2.30
CA SER A 519 -15.52 51.48 2.58
C SER A 519 -16.43 51.55 3.80
N ARG A 520 -16.05 52.35 4.80
CA ARG A 520 -16.91 52.71 5.94
C ARG A 520 -17.68 53.97 5.59
N GLY A 521 -18.96 53.83 5.26
CA GLY A 521 -19.88 54.96 5.18
C GLY A 521 -20.28 55.39 6.59
N GLY A 522 -19.89 56.59 7.01
CA GLY A 522 -20.39 57.20 8.22
C GLY A 522 -21.72 57.90 7.95
N ASN A 523 -22.78 57.43 8.60
CA ASN A 523 -23.88 58.25 9.11
C ASN A 523 -24.63 57.45 10.18
N GLY A 524 -25.05 58.17 11.22
CA GLY A 524 -25.52 57.62 12.49
C GLY A 524 -26.65 56.60 12.36
N ASP A 525 -26.57 55.61 13.25
CA ASP A 525 -27.48 54.49 13.49
C ASP A 525 -27.48 53.37 12.43
N ALA A 526 -26.82 52.26 12.83
CA ALA A 526 -26.60 50.97 12.15
C ALA A 526 -25.38 50.89 11.19
N SER A 527 -24.25 50.39 11.70
CA SER A 527 -23.10 49.99 10.89
C SER A 527 -23.34 48.65 10.20
N SER A 528 -23.75 48.66 8.93
CA SER A 528 -23.74 47.46 8.08
C SER A 528 -22.47 47.41 7.22
N VAL A 529 -21.71 46.31 7.29
CA VAL A 529 -20.58 46.05 6.40
C VAL A 529 -21.11 45.43 5.11
N ILE A 530 -20.85 46.09 3.98
CA ILE A 530 -21.12 45.56 2.65
C ILE A 530 -19.79 45.07 2.08
N SER A 531 -19.66 43.74 1.94
CA SER A 531 -18.52 43.14 1.24
C SER A 531 -18.95 42.71 -0.15
N THR A 532 -18.17 43.08 -1.16
CA THR A 532 -18.40 42.69 -2.55
C THR A 532 -17.34 41.66 -2.94
N VAL A 533 -17.78 40.46 -3.33
CA VAL A 533 -16.89 39.40 -3.83
C VAL A 533 -17.40 38.97 -5.20
N ASN A 534 -16.56 39.08 -6.22
CA ASN A 534 -16.89 38.75 -7.62
C ASN A 534 -18.20 39.39 -8.13
N GLY A 535 -18.40 40.68 -7.81
CA GLY A 535 -19.54 41.46 -8.29
C GLY A 535 -20.88 41.20 -7.58
N ARG A 536 -20.91 40.37 -6.53
CA ARG A 536 -22.09 40.18 -5.65
C ARG A 536 -21.87 40.81 -4.30
N SER A 537 -22.83 41.62 -3.85
CA SER A 537 -22.82 42.29 -2.55
C SER A 537 -23.48 41.43 -1.49
N TYR A 538 -22.80 41.25 -0.36
CA TYR A 538 -23.33 40.53 0.80
C TYR A 538 -23.47 41.50 1.98
N GLN A 539 -24.64 41.48 2.60
CA GLN A 539 -24.95 42.24 3.81
C GLN A 539 -25.17 41.24 4.95
N GLY A 540 -24.33 41.28 5.98
CA GLY A 540 -24.37 40.33 7.10
C GLY A 540 -24.20 41.02 8.44
N HIS A 541 -24.79 40.43 9.48
CA HIS A 541 -24.61 40.88 10.87
C HIS A 541 -23.31 40.31 11.44
N VAL A 542 -22.57 41.15 12.17
CA VAL A 542 -21.29 40.76 12.77
C VAL A 542 -21.55 40.26 14.20
N TYR A 543 -20.94 39.13 14.55
CA TYR A 543 -20.99 38.54 15.89
C TYR A 543 -19.58 38.53 16.49
N ASP A 544 -19.47 38.73 17.80
CA ASP A 544 -18.19 38.64 18.52
C ASP A 544 -17.74 37.17 18.71
N ALA A 545 -16.54 36.99 19.24
CA ALA A 545 -15.94 35.67 19.50
C ALA A 545 -16.73 34.81 20.51
N ASN A 546 -17.71 35.40 21.20
CA ASN A 546 -18.60 34.72 22.14
C ASN A 546 -20.00 34.46 21.56
N GLY A 547 -20.23 34.79 20.28
CA GLY A 547 -21.50 34.59 19.59
C GLY A 547 -22.55 35.68 19.86
N ASN A 548 -22.16 36.82 20.46
CA ASN A 548 -23.08 37.95 20.63
C ASN A 548 -23.10 38.82 19.39
N ARG A 549 -24.30 39.25 18.98
CA ARG A 549 -24.46 40.17 17.85
C ARG A 549 -23.94 41.55 18.24
N ILE A 550 -22.96 42.05 17.50
CA ILE A 550 -22.45 43.42 17.65
C ILE A 550 -23.39 44.31 16.83
N SER A 551 -24.09 45.22 17.50
CA SER A 551 -25.08 46.15 16.92
C SER A 551 -24.49 47.06 15.85
#